data_AF-H8FRD8-F1
#
_entry.id   AF-H8FRD8-F1
#
_cell.length_a   1.000
_cell.length_b   1.000
_cell.length_c   1.000
_cell.angle_alpha   90.00
_cell.angle_beta   90.00
_cell.angle_gamma   90.00
#
_symmetry.space_group_name_H-M   'P 1'
#
loop_
_entity.id
_entity.type
_entity.pdbx_description
1 polymer ?
#
loop_
_entity_poly.entity_id
_entity_poly.type
_entity_poly.pdbx_seq_one_letter_code
_entity_poly.pdbx_strand_id
1 'polypeptide(L)'
;MAQSQPTDDVIRIRIDTTRAVDAFLCLLAEQAAEGETREPANPAATAIWRELAPFRLVEYAYIDESVGPIDGAYVGFPNGMLYAVEEDIPDRAVTDLISAGEHRLSALPPLYVYVPLRQPIGIRAIESFLTELSAHIGHSLVGVLPDSDERMVARVFDSEGTRAATAETDRHLGKRDILERFGARSRRSDGRAYAVLTLSFARHVLEFANTKERDAFIVWSHYLCDWIFANGGDAAALGFAELCRPAEIAPAPDNGCTTVRLGLVFPPIPAPPEGMREAWIVILRAIGGSATRP
;
A
#
# COMPACT_ATOMS: atom_id res chain seq x y z
N MET A 1 -9.50 -11.34 -36.22
CA MET A 1 -8.78 -10.26 -35.52
C MET A 1 -8.60 -10.70 -34.09
N ALA A 2 -7.37 -10.85 -33.59
CA ALA A 2 -7.16 -11.16 -32.18
C ALA A 2 -7.61 -9.94 -31.37
N GLN A 3 -8.60 -10.10 -30.50
CA GLN A 3 -8.97 -9.05 -29.56
C GLN A 3 -7.77 -8.79 -28.65
N SER A 4 -7.33 -7.54 -28.59
CA SER A 4 -6.25 -7.14 -27.67
C SER A 4 -6.73 -7.40 -26.23
N GLN A 5 -5.90 -8.03 -25.42
CA GLN A 5 -6.23 -8.27 -24.01
C GLN A 5 -6.38 -6.91 -23.29
N PRO A 6 -7.42 -6.70 -22.45
CA PRO A 6 -7.53 -5.49 -21.64
C PRO A 6 -6.31 -5.33 -20.73
N THR A 7 -5.95 -4.08 -20.47
CA THR A 7 -4.84 -3.70 -19.57
C THR A 7 -5.35 -2.74 -18.50
N ASP A 8 -4.71 -2.75 -17.32
CA ASP A 8 -5.00 -1.81 -16.24
C ASP A 8 -3.69 -1.36 -15.58
N ASP A 9 -3.70 -0.17 -15.00
CA ASP A 9 -2.57 0.42 -14.27
C ASP A 9 -2.80 0.48 -12.76
N VAL A 10 -3.91 -0.06 -12.26
CA VAL A 10 -4.20 -0.21 -10.82
C VAL A 10 -4.88 -1.53 -10.54
N ILE A 11 -4.33 -2.30 -9.60
CA ILE A 11 -5.03 -3.44 -9.01
C ILE A 11 -5.93 -2.94 -7.88
N ARG A 12 -7.19 -3.37 -7.86
CA ARG A 12 -8.20 -2.95 -6.88
C ARG A 12 -8.71 -4.18 -6.15
N ILE A 13 -8.57 -4.21 -4.83
CA ILE A 13 -9.09 -5.29 -3.98
C ILE A 13 -10.20 -4.71 -3.13
N ARG A 14 -11.42 -5.24 -3.29
CA ARG A 14 -12.62 -4.84 -2.56
C ARG A 14 -12.67 -5.59 -1.23
N ILE A 15 -12.83 -4.84 -0.14
CA ILE A 15 -13.14 -5.36 1.18
C ILE A 15 -14.62 -5.06 1.45
N ASP A 16 -15.41 -6.12 1.56
CA ASP A 16 -16.82 -6.03 1.89
C ASP A 16 -16.99 -5.82 3.40
N THR A 17 -17.06 -4.56 3.81
CA THR A 17 -17.12 -4.15 5.23
C THR A 17 -18.37 -4.68 5.93
N THR A 18 -19.50 -4.73 5.24
CA THR A 18 -20.75 -5.30 5.77
C THR A 18 -20.53 -6.76 6.11
N ARG A 19 -20.08 -7.56 5.14
CA ARG A 19 -19.83 -8.98 5.34
C ARG A 19 -18.79 -9.26 6.42
N ALA A 20 -17.73 -8.45 6.47
CA ALA A 20 -16.68 -8.58 7.47
C ALA A 20 -17.19 -8.35 8.90
N VAL A 21 -17.96 -7.28 9.11
CA VAL A 21 -18.57 -6.97 10.40
C VAL A 21 -19.57 -8.04 10.79
N ASP A 22 -20.47 -8.44 9.88
CA ASP A 22 -21.47 -9.48 10.14
C ASP A 22 -20.81 -10.82 10.53
N ALA A 23 -19.80 -11.26 9.78
CA ALA A 23 -19.07 -12.50 10.07
C ALA A 23 -18.39 -12.47 11.45
N PHE A 24 -17.83 -11.32 11.83
CA PHE A 24 -17.19 -11.18 13.13
C PHE A 24 -18.20 -11.16 14.28
N LEU A 25 -19.35 -10.49 14.11
CA LEU A 25 -20.41 -10.49 15.12
C LEU A 25 -21.00 -11.90 15.32
N CYS A 26 -21.17 -12.67 14.24
CA CYS A 26 -21.55 -14.08 14.35
C CYS A 26 -20.52 -14.90 15.15
N LEU A 27 -19.23 -14.73 14.86
CA LEU A 27 -18.15 -15.39 15.62
C LEU A 27 -18.19 -15.04 17.12
N LEU A 28 -18.39 -13.76 17.46
CA LEU A 28 -18.51 -13.33 18.86
C LEU A 28 -19.73 -13.95 19.54
N ALA A 29 -20.85 -14.08 18.84
CA ALA A 29 -22.05 -14.74 19.37
C ALA A 29 -21.82 -16.24 19.62
N GLU A 30 -21.10 -16.93 18.72
CA GLU A 30 -20.70 -18.32 18.90
C GLU A 30 -19.78 -18.48 20.12
N GLN A 31 -18.76 -17.62 20.26
CA GLN A 31 -17.84 -17.62 21.41
C GLN A 31 -18.58 -17.35 22.74
N ALA A 32 -19.55 -16.43 22.74
CA ALA A 32 -20.38 -16.17 23.90
C ALA A 32 -21.23 -17.39 24.30
N ALA A 33 -21.73 -18.15 23.33
CA ALA A 33 -22.46 -19.39 23.58
C ALA A 33 -21.56 -20.49 24.17
N GLU A 34 -20.25 -20.47 23.87
CA GLU A 34 -19.24 -21.36 24.43
C GLU A 34 -18.69 -20.90 25.81
N GLY A 35 -19.17 -19.77 26.32
CA GLY A 35 -18.86 -19.26 27.66
C GLY A 35 -17.77 -18.19 27.72
N GLU A 36 -17.29 -17.70 26.58
CA GLU A 36 -16.37 -16.56 26.52
C GLU A 36 -17.12 -15.23 26.58
N THR A 37 -16.96 -14.47 27.66
CA THR A 37 -17.80 -13.28 27.92
C THR A 37 -17.12 -11.94 27.61
N ARG A 38 -15.93 -11.95 27.00
CA ARG A 38 -15.13 -10.74 26.81
C ARG A 38 -15.25 -10.23 25.38
N GLU A 39 -16.21 -9.36 25.17
CA GLU A 39 -16.38 -8.66 23.89
C GLU A 39 -15.38 -7.48 23.77
N PRO A 40 -14.82 -7.22 22.58
CA PRO A 40 -14.04 -6.00 22.34
C PRO A 40 -14.91 -4.74 22.49
N ALA A 41 -14.30 -3.62 22.91
CA ALA A 41 -15.03 -2.37 23.13
C ALA A 41 -15.71 -1.79 21.87
N ASN A 42 -15.16 -2.08 20.68
CA ASN A 42 -15.77 -1.75 19.40
C ASN A 42 -15.62 -2.95 18.43
N PRO A 43 -16.60 -3.87 18.41
CA PRO A 43 -16.56 -5.07 17.57
C PRO A 43 -16.47 -4.77 16.08
N ALA A 44 -17.24 -3.80 15.59
CA ALA A 44 -17.26 -3.45 14.17
C ALA A 44 -15.92 -2.89 13.69
N ALA A 45 -15.29 -2.00 14.47
CA ALA A 45 -13.95 -1.52 14.17
C ALA A 45 -12.93 -2.65 14.20
N THR A 46 -13.04 -3.54 15.19
CA THR A 46 -12.16 -4.71 15.30
C THR A 46 -12.27 -5.62 14.07
N ALA A 47 -13.48 -5.86 13.55
CA ALA A 47 -13.69 -6.62 12.32
C ALA A 47 -12.97 -5.99 11.12
N ILE A 48 -13.13 -4.68 10.92
CA ILE A 48 -12.49 -3.96 9.80
C ILE A 48 -10.97 -4.03 9.91
N TRP A 49 -10.42 -3.86 11.12
CA TRP A 49 -8.98 -3.98 11.33
C TRP A 49 -8.43 -5.38 11.08
N ARG A 50 -9.20 -6.42 11.42
CA ARG A 50 -8.85 -7.81 11.10
C ARG A 50 -8.76 -8.03 9.60
N GLU A 51 -9.70 -7.48 8.82
CA GLU A 51 -9.67 -7.57 7.36
C GLU A 51 -8.53 -6.78 6.71
N LEU A 52 -8.15 -5.63 7.30
CA LEU A 52 -7.05 -4.83 6.78
C LEU A 52 -5.68 -5.41 7.12
N ALA A 53 -5.55 -6.15 8.23
CA ALA A 53 -4.28 -6.61 8.77
C ALA A 53 -3.39 -7.35 7.76
N PRO A 54 -3.88 -8.31 6.93
CA PRO A 54 -3.02 -9.01 5.98
C PRO A 54 -2.36 -8.08 4.97
N PHE A 55 -3.10 -7.10 4.46
CA PHE A 55 -2.61 -6.14 3.46
C PHE A 55 -1.52 -5.21 3.99
N ARG A 56 -1.45 -4.99 5.31
CA ARG A 56 -0.41 -4.17 5.94
C ARG A 56 0.93 -4.91 6.09
N LEU A 57 0.92 -6.24 5.98
CA LEU A 57 2.08 -7.10 6.22
C LEU A 57 2.68 -7.67 4.92
N VAL A 58 2.01 -7.46 3.79
CA VAL A 58 2.42 -8.00 2.50
C VAL A 58 3.47 -7.13 1.83
N GLU A 59 4.52 -7.76 1.31
CA GLU A 59 5.46 -7.15 0.37
C GLU A 59 4.98 -7.38 -1.07
N TYR A 60 4.08 -6.51 -1.53
CA TYR A 60 3.38 -6.66 -2.81
C TYR A 60 4.32 -6.84 -4.02
N ALA A 61 5.51 -6.24 -3.99
CA ALA A 61 6.50 -6.33 -5.08
C ALA A 61 7.07 -7.75 -5.28
N TYR A 62 6.97 -8.65 -4.30
CA TYR A 62 7.55 -9.99 -4.35
C TYR A 62 6.52 -11.12 -4.47
N ILE A 63 5.24 -10.78 -4.62
CA ILE A 63 4.17 -11.78 -4.69
C ILE A 63 4.16 -12.50 -6.04
N ASP A 64 4.20 -11.74 -7.14
CA ASP A 64 4.26 -12.29 -8.49
C ASP A 64 5.01 -11.28 -9.40
N GLU A 65 6.09 -11.73 -10.03
CA GLU A 65 6.92 -10.89 -10.91
C GLU A 65 6.18 -10.45 -12.18
N SER A 66 5.07 -11.10 -12.54
CA SER A 66 4.32 -10.86 -13.77
C SER A 66 3.66 -9.47 -13.85
N VAL A 67 3.39 -8.83 -12.71
CA VAL A 67 2.85 -7.46 -12.65
C VAL A 67 3.93 -6.38 -12.64
N GLY A 68 5.19 -6.78 -12.49
CA GLY A 68 6.33 -5.87 -12.44
C GLY A 68 6.29 -4.90 -11.25
N PRO A 69 7.04 -3.80 -11.32
CA PRO A 69 7.14 -2.84 -10.22
C PRO A 69 5.82 -2.11 -9.95
N ILE A 70 5.54 -1.85 -8.67
CA ILE A 70 4.39 -1.08 -8.19
C ILE A 70 4.83 0.28 -7.60
N ASP A 71 3.93 1.25 -7.59
CA ASP A 71 4.14 2.60 -7.04
C ASP A 71 3.65 2.74 -5.57
N GLY A 72 3.24 1.64 -4.94
CA GLY A 72 2.80 1.55 -3.55
C GLY A 72 1.46 0.84 -3.38
N ALA A 73 0.98 0.76 -2.14
CA ALA A 73 -0.34 0.21 -1.81
C ALA A 73 -1.10 1.13 -0.84
N TYR A 74 -2.38 1.36 -1.12
CA TYR A 74 -3.19 2.38 -0.44
C TYR A 74 -4.57 1.85 -0.07
N VAL A 75 -5.01 2.10 1.16
CA VAL A 75 -6.39 1.87 1.62
C VAL A 75 -7.23 3.11 1.35
N GLY A 76 -8.25 2.97 0.51
CA GLY A 76 -9.23 4.00 0.19
C GLY A 76 -10.51 3.86 0.99
N PHE A 77 -10.91 4.96 1.61
CA PHE A 77 -12.16 5.12 2.35
C PHE A 77 -13.24 5.76 1.48
N PRO A 78 -14.54 5.48 1.72
CA PRO A 78 -15.67 6.03 0.96
C PRO A 78 -15.75 7.55 0.95
N ASN A 79 -15.23 8.21 1.99
CA ASN A 79 -15.13 9.67 2.06
C ASN A 79 -14.02 10.26 1.16
N GLY A 80 -13.33 9.42 0.40
CA GLY A 80 -12.25 9.79 -0.51
C GLY A 80 -10.87 9.88 0.13
N MET A 81 -10.74 9.61 1.43
CA MET A 81 -9.46 9.55 2.12
C MET A 81 -8.66 8.33 1.68
N LEU A 82 -7.35 8.49 1.55
CA LEU A 82 -6.40 7.45 1.19
C LEU A 82 -5.29 7.41 2.23
N TYR A 83 -4.94 6.22 2.69
CA TYR A 83 -3.83 5.96 3.60
C TYR A 83 -2.92 4.91 2.97
N ALA A 84 -1.59 5.02 3.12
CA ALA A 84 -0.72 3.92 2.73
C ALA A 84 -1.01 2.71 3.63
N VAL A 85 -0.89 1.48 3.11
CA VAL A 85 -1.15 0.26 3.92
C VAL A 85 -0.20 0.18 5.13
N GLU A 86 0.99 0.76 5.02
CA GLU A 86 1.96 0.82 6.10
C GLU A 86 1.74 2.02 7.05
N GLU A 87 0.82 2.94 6.78
CA GLU A 87 0.51 4.08 7.66
C GLU A 87 -0.34 3.63 8.85
N ASP A 88 -0.23 4.33 9.97
CA ASP A 88 -1.22 4.25 11.03
C ASP A 88 -2.47 5.02 10.59
N ILE A 89 -3.49 4.27 10.19
CA ILE A 89 -4.80 4.84 9.86
C ILE A 89 -5.42 5.33 11.18
N PRO A 90 -5.85 6.61 11.30
CA PRO A 90 -6.44 7.12 12.53
C PRO A 90 -7.72 6.35 12.89
N ASP A 91 -7.91 5.99 14.16
CA ASP A 91 -9.11 5.27 14.65
C ASP A 91 -10.42 5.96 14.25
N ARG A 92 -10.41 7.30 14.21
CA ARG A 92 -11.55 8.10 13.74
C ARG A 92 -11.97 7.79 12.31
N ALA A 93 -11.04 7.43 11.42
CA ALA A 93 -11.37 7.11 10.03
C ALA A 93 -12.22 5.83 9.92
N VAL A 94 -11.93 4.84 10.76
CA VAL A 94 -12.72 3.59 10.86
C VAL A 94 -13.99 3.83 11.66
N THR A 95 -13.94 4.64 12.71
CA THR A 95 -15.12 4.98 13.51
C THR A 95 -16.14 5.76 12.68
N ASP A 96 -15.71 6.78 11.92
CA ASP A 96 -16.57 7.57 11.04
C ASP A 96 -17.22 6.70 9.95
N LEU A 97 -16.51 5.70 9.44
CA LEU A 97 -17.05 4.72 8.49
C LEU A 97 -18.20 3.91 9.10
N ILE A 98 -18.06 3.47 10.35
CA ILE A 98 -19.08 2.72 11.08
C ILE A 98 -20.24 3.63 11.46
N SER A 99 -19.95 4.82 11.98
CA SER A 99 -20.96 5.80 12.42
C SER A 99 -21.77 6.38 11.27
N ALA A 100 -21.17 6.56 10.08
CA ALA A 100 -21.93 6.88 8.87
C ALA A 100 -22.92 5.75 8.49
N GLY A 101 -22.71 4.54 9.00
CA GLY A 101 -23.59 3.38 8.87
C GLY A 101 -24.44 3.06 10.10
N GLU A 102 -24.45 3.88 11.16
CA GLU A 102 -25.12 3.57 12.44
C GLU A 102 -26.63 3.33 12.32
N HIS A 103 -27.27 3.79 11.26
CA HIS A 103 -28.68 3.50 11.00
C HIS A 103 -28.92 2.15 10.32
N ARG A 104 -27.89 1.52 9.74
CA ARG A 104 -27.92 0.21 9.05
C ARG A 104 -26.51 -0.42 8.99
N LEU A 105 -26.10 -1.15 10.03
CA LEU A 105 -24.92 -2.04 9.96
C LEU A 105 -25.01 -3.05 8.80
N SER A 106 -26.22 -3.30 8.29
CA SER A 106 -26.51 -4.13 7.13
C SER A 106 -26.10 -3.52 5.76
N ALA A 107 -25.49 -2.34 5.72
CA ALA A 107 -25.12 -1.66 4.47
C ALA A 107 -23.92 -0.71 4.66
N LEU A 108 -22.85 -1.20 5.24
CA LEU A 108 -21.58 -0.47 5.30
C LEU A 108 -20.95 -0.37 3.90
N PRO A 109 -20.45 0.81 3.51
CA PRO A 109 -19.77 0.99 2.23
C PRO A 109 -18.42 0.24 2.21
N PRO A 110 -18.02 -0.34 1.06
CA PRO A 110 -16.79 -1.12 0.99
C PRO A 110 -15.54 -0.26 1.15
N LEU A 111 -14.45 -0.91 1.55
CA LEU A 111 -13.10 -0.35 1.43
C LEU A 111 -12.42 -0.92 0.19
N TYR A 112 -11.44 -0.19 -0.33
CA TYR A 112 -10.61 -0.65 -1.44
C TYR A 112 -9.14 -0.57 -1.09
N VAL A 113 -8.40 -1.64 -1.34
CA VAL A 113 -6.94 -1.60 -1.42
C VAL A 113 -6.58 -1.35 -2.88
N TYR A 114 -5.87 -0.26 -3.13
CA TYR A 114 -5.36 0.15 -4.43
C TYR A 114 -3.87 -0.14 -4.51
N VAL A 115 -3.44 -0.85 -5.55
CA VAL A 115 -2.03 -1.10 -5.85
C VAL A 115 -1.73 -0.54 -7.24
N PRO A 116 -1.29 0.73 -7.35
CA PRO A 116 -0.94 1.32 -8.62
C PRO A 116 0.32 0.66 -9.20
N LEU A 117 0.24 0.24 -10.46
CA LEU A 117 1.32 -0.41 -11.20
C LEU A 117 2.18 0.64 -11.90
N ARG A 118 3.49 0.41 -12.06
CA ARG A 118 4.39 1.36 -12.74
C ARG A 118 3.92 1.64 -14.18
N GLN A 119 3.44 0.61 -14.86
CA GLN A 119 2.92 0.66 -16.22
C GLN A 119 1.64 -0.18 -16.33
N PRO A 120 0.77 0.04 -17.34
CA PRO A 120 -0.38 -0.81 -17.57
C PRO A 120 0.04 -2.27 -17.86
N ILE A 121 -0.61 -3.22 -17.21
CA ILE A 121 -0.36 -4.65 -17.34
C ILE A 121 -1.64 -5.36 -17.82
N GLY A 122 -1.47 -6.43 -18.60
CA GLY A 122 -2.59 -7.23 -19.07
C GLY A 122 -3.34 -7.93 -17.93
N ILE A 123 -4.67 -7.94 -18.00
CA ILE A 123 -5.53 -8.46 -16.92
C ILE A 123 -5.17 -9.87 -16.44
N ARG A 124 -4.77 -10.80 -17.31
CA ARG A 124 -4.34 -12.15 -16.92
C ARG A 124 -3.17 -12.18 -15.94
N ALA A 125 -2.20 -11.27 -16.07
CA ALA A 125 -1.10 -11.18 -15.11
C ALA A 125 -1.59 -10.64 -13.76
N ILE A 126 -2.53 -9.70 -13.78
CA ILE A 126 -3.19 -9.22 -12.55
C ILE A 126 -4.02 -10.33 -11.88
N GLU A 127 -4.70 -11.16 -12.66
CA GLU A 127 -5.44 -12.32 -12.15
C GLU A 127 -4.52 -13.37 -11.52
N SER A 128 -3.36 -13.65 -12.15
CA SER A 128 -2.29 -14.49 -11.60
C SER A 128 -1.81 -13.93 -10.26
N PHE A 129 -1.44 -12.65 -10.24
CA PHE A 129 -1.01 -11.96 -9.03
C PHE A 129 -2.05 -12.04 -7.90
N LEU A 130 -3.34 -11.84 -8.20
CA LEU A 130 -4.40 -11.92 -7.18
C LEU A 130 -4.61 -13.35 -6.65
N THR A 131 -4.36 -14.36 -7.48
CA THR A 131 -4.37 -15.78 -7.09
C THR A 131 -3.22 -16.07 -6.12
N GLU A 132 -2.00 -15.66 -6.47
CA GLU A 132 -0.81 -15.80 -5.62
C GLU A 132 -0.93 -15.01 -4.32
N LEU A 133 -1.45 -13.78 -4.38
CA LEU A 133 -1.71 -12.96 -3.20
C LEU A 133 -2.75 -13.62 -2.28
N SER A 134 -3.80 -14.20 -2.85
CA SER A 134 -4.81 -14.93 -2.08
C SER A 134 -4.21 -16.15 -1.38
N ALA A 135 -3.36 -16.91 -2.07
CA ALA A 135 -2.65 -18.05 -1.50
C ALA A 135 -1.68 -17.60 -0.38
N HIS A 136 -0.97 -16.49 -0.60
CA HIS A 136 -0.04 -15.92 0.38
C HIS A 136 -0.74 -15.45 1.66
N ILE A 137 -1.89 -14.77 1.53
CA ILE A 137 -2.70 -14.31 2.68
C ILE A 137 -3.47 -15.47 3.32
N GLY A 138 -3.78 -16.52 2.58
CA GLY A 138 -4.56 -17.68 3.05
C GLY A 138 -6.08 -17.46 3.01
N HIS A 139 -6.56 -16.42 2.32
CA HIS A 139 -7.98 -16.07 2.21
C HIS A 139 -8.35 -15.63 0.79
N SER A 140 -9.59 -15.89 0.38
CA SER A 140 -10.11 -15.45 -0.92
C SER A 140 -10.15 -13.91 -1.00
N LEU A 141 -9.82 -13.38 -2.17
CA LEU A 141 -9.82 -11.94 -2.45
C LEU A 141 -10.92 -11.59 -3.44
N VAL A 142 -11.43 -10.37 -3.36
CA VAL A 142 -12.34 -9.81 -4.38
C VAL A 142 -11.59 -8.75 -5.16
N GLY A 143 -11.06 -9.12 -6.33
CA GLY A 143 -10.40 -8.17 -7.22
C GLY A 143 -11.40 -7.48 -8.15
N VAL A 144 -11.25 -6.17 -8.37
CA VAL A 144 -12.07 -5.41 -9.33
C VAL A 144 -11.23 -5.03 -10.53
N LEU A 145 -11.59 -5.61 -11.68
CA LEU A 145 -10.83 -5.51 -12.93
C LEU A 145 -11.76 -5.18 -14.09
N PRO A 146 -11.28 -4.48 -15.14
CA PRO A 146 -12.05 -4.33 -16.37
C PRO A 146 -12.27 -5.68 -17.06
N ASP A 147 -13.45 -5.87 -17.62
CA ASP A 147 -13.76 -6.96 -18.55
C ASP A 147 -13.36 -6.61 -20.00
N SER A 148 -13.77 -7.43 -20.96
CA SER A 148 -13.51 -7.21 -22.38
C SER A 148 -14.19 -5.97 -22.96
N ASP A 149 -15.23 -5.46 -22.30
CA ASP A 149 -15.98 -4.27 -22.67
C ASP A 149 -15.55 -3.04 -21.86
N GLU A 150 -14.40 -3.11 -21.17
CA GLU A 150 -13.86 -2.09 -20.26
C GLU A 150 -14.78 -1.75 -19.09
N ARG A 151 -15.73 -2.62 -18.76
CA ARG A 151 -16.60 -2.48 -17.59
C ARG A 151 -15.93 -3.09 -16.37
N MET A 152 -16.02 -2.40 -15.25
CA MET A 152 -15.46 -2.90 -14.00
C MET A 152 -16.33 -4.04 -13.47
N VAL A 153 -15.67 -5.17 -13.18
CA VAL A 153 -16.31 -6.36 -12.61
C VAL A 153 -15.52 -6.81 -11.38
N ALA A 154 -16.23 -7.13 -10.31
CA ALA A 154 -15.68 -7.75 -9.13
C ALA A 154 -15.59 -9.26 -9.33
N ARG A 155 -14.40 -9.83 -9.15
CA ARG A 155 -14.09 -11.24 -9.32
C ARG A 155 -13.53 -11.82 -8.03
N VAL A 156 -13.96 -13.03 -7.67
CA VAL A 156 -13.42 -13.75 -6.50
C VAL A 156 -12.23 -14.60 -6.94
N PHE A 157 -11.09 -14.39 -6.28
CA PHE A 157 -9.85 -15.13 -6.44
C PHE A 157 -9.56 -15.95 -5.19
N ASP A 158 -9.21 -17.21 -5.34
CA ASP A 158 -8.65 -18.04 -4.29
C ASP A 158 -7.44 -18.82 -4.80
N SER A 159 -6.86 -19.71 -3.99
CA SER A 159 -5.70 -20.50 -4.35
C SER A 159 -5.90 -21.43 -5.55
N GLU A 160 -7.15 -21.67 -5.98
CA GLU A 160 -7.49 -22.49 -7.15
C GLU A 160 -7.79 -21.61 -8.39
N GLY A 161 -7.87 -20.29 -8.22
CA GLY A 161 -8.10 -19.31 -9.28
C GLY A 161 -9.44 -18.57 -9.17
N THR A 162 -9.95 -18.10 -10.30
CA THR A 162 -11.16 -17.24 -10.35
C THR A 162 -12.44 -18.06 -10.29
N ARG A 163 -13.34 -17.77 -9.33
CA ARG A 163 -14.59 -18.53 -9.15
C ARG A 163 -15.89 -17.84 -9.58
N ALA A 164 -16.00 -16.52 -9.39
CA ALA A 164 -17.25 -15.78 -9.63
C ALA A 164 -16.97 -14.36 -10.11
N ALA A 165 -17.87 -13.80 -10.92
CA ALA A 165 -17.82 -12.41 -11.38
C ALA A 165 -19.18 -11.73 -11.22
N THR A 166 -19.18 -10.49 -10.76
CA THR A 166 -20.37 -9.64 -10.61
C THR A 166 -20.05 -8.24 -11.12
N ALA A 167 -21.04 -7.55 -11.68
CA ALA A 167 -20.89 -6.16 -12.08
C ALA A 167 -20.52 -5.31 -10.86
N GLU A 168 -19.58 -4.39 -11.05
CA GLU A 168 -19.18 -3.42 -10.03
C GLU A 168 -19.64 -2.03 -10.49
N THR A 169 -20.35 -1.34 -9.60
CA THR A 169 -20.96 -0.03 -9.89
C THR A 169 -20.31 1.10 -9.11
N ASP A 170 -19.50 0.77 -8.12
CA ASP A 170 -18.80 1.77 -7.32
C ASP A 170 -17.78 2.54 -8.16
N ARG A 171 -17.57 3.81 -7.82
CA ARG A 171 -16.59 4.64 -8.49
C ARG A 171 -15.20 4.30 -8.00
N HIS A 172 -14.32 3.85 -8.90
CA HIS A 172 -12.93 3.57 -8.56
C HIS A 172 -11.99 4.71 -8.93
N LEU A 173 -10.89 4.81 -8.21
CA LEU A 173 -9.81 5.73 -8.51
C LEU A 173 -8.87 5.12 -9.55
N GLY A 174 -8.42 5.96 -10.49
CA GLY A 174 -7.31 5.64 -11.38
C GLY A 174 -5.97 5.96 -10.72
N LYS A 175 -4.87 5.45 -11.31
CA LYS A 175 -3.50 5.63 -10.78
C LYS A 175 -3.19 7.09 -10.48
N ARG A 176 -3.45 7.99 -11.44
CA ARG A 176 -3.19 9.42 -11.28
C ARG A 176 -3.92 10.01 -10.06
N ASP A 177 -5.21 9.71 -9.92
CA ASP A 177 -6.02 10.25 -8.82
C ASP A 177 -5.53 9.76 -7.46
N ILE A 178 -5.09 8.50 -7.38
CA ILE A 178 -4.52 7.91 -6.15
C ILE A 178 -3.24 8.65 -5.77
N LEU A 179 -2.29 8.73 -6.69
CA LEU A 179 -0.97 9.33 -6.44
C LEU A 179 -1.08 10.85 -6.17
N GLU A 180 -1.97 11.56 -6.87
CA GLU A 180 -2.21 12.99 -6.63
C GLU A 180 -2.84 13.24 -5.25
N ARG A 181 -3.89 12.50 -4.89
CA ARG A 181 -4.57 12.67 -3.59
C ARG A 181 -3.66 12.30 -2.43
N PHE A 182 -2.93 11.19 -2.54
CA PHE A 182 -1.99 10.79 -1.50
C PHE A 182 -0.80 11.75 -1.42
N GLY A 183 -0.26 12.16 -2.57
CA GLY A 183 0.80 13.16 -2.67
C GLY A 183 0.42 14.52 -2.06
N ALA A 184 -0.86 14.92 -2.13
CA ALA A 184 -1.35 16.15 -1.52
C ALA A 184 -1.30 16.14 0.02
N ARG A 185 -1.56 15.00 0.68
CA ARG A 185 -1.39 14.83 2.15
C ARG A 185 0.08 14.92 2.58
N SER A 186 0.97 14.72 1.63
CA SER A 186 2.41 14.60 1.83
C SER A 186 3.16 15.90 1.55
N ARG A 187 2.41 17.01 1.42
CA ARG A 187 2.90 18.36 1.18
C ARG A 187 2.47 19.30 2.31
N ARG A 188 3.43 20.03 2.89
CA ARG A 188 3.12 21.13 3.80
C ARG A 188 2.69 22.38 3.03
N SER A 189 1.99 23.27 3.73
CA SER A 189 1.57 24.57 3.18
C SER A 189 2.73 25.42 2.66
N ASP A 190 3.93 25.23 3.20
CA ASP A 190 5.17 25.88 2.78
C ASP A 190 5.86 25.24 1.56
N GLY A 191 5.29 24.17 0.99
CA GLY A 191 5.79 23.51 -0.21
C GLY A 191 6.72 22.33 0.02
N ARG A 192 7.14 22.07 1.27
CA ARG A 192 7.97 20.90 1.62
C ARG A 192 7.21 19.59 1.41
N ALA A 193 7.94 18.55 1.05
CA ALA A 193 7.41 17.22 0.79
C ALA A 193 8.14 16.14 1.60
N TYR A 194 7.46 15.03 1.88
CA TYR A 194 7.96 13.97 2.76
C TYR A 194 7.92 12.59 2.09
N ALA A 195 8.93 11.78 2.36
CA ALA A 195 8.97 10.35 2.05
C ALA A 195 9.35 9.56 3.31
N VAL A 196 9.01 8.28 3.35
CA VAL A 196 9.49 7.35 4.38
C VAL A 196 10.49 6.40 3.74
N LEU A 197 11.59 6.17 4.45
CA LEU A 197 12.55 5.12 4.14
C LEU A 197 12.61 4.17 5.32
N THR A 198 12.38 2.89 5.08
CA THR A 198 12.48 1.85 6.11
C THR A 198 13.84 1.16 5.99
N LEU A 199 14.66 1.29 7.03
CA LEU A 199 16.01 0.71 7.12
C LEU A 199 16.10 -0.19 8.34
N SER A 200 16.48 -1.45 8.15
CA SER A 200 16.59 -2.42 9.26
C SER A 200 15.35 -2.42 10.18
N PHE A 201 14.16 -2.38 9.57
CA PHE A 201 12.84 -2.29 10.23
C PHE A 201 12.54 -0.96 10.96
N ALA A 202 13.45 0.02 10.94
CA ALA A 202 13.22 1.36 11.46
C ALA A 202 12.69 2.29 10.37
N ARG A 203 11.59 3.00 10.65
CA ARG A 203 11.00 3.99 9.75
C ARG A 203 11.65 5.36 9.94
N HIS A 204 12.14 5.94 8.85
CA HIS A 204 12.75 7.26 8.84
C HIS A 204 11.95 8.20 7.93
N VAL A 205 11.42 9.29 8.49
CA VAL A 205 10.71 10.31 7.71
C VAL A 205 11.73 11.31 7.16
N LEU A 206 11.83 11.37 5.85
CA LEU A 206 12.76 12.20 5.11
C LEU A 206 12.03 13.45 4.58
N GLU A 207 12.63 14.62 4.78
CA GLU A 207 12.11 15.92 4.33
C GLU A 207 12.86 16.42 3.10
N PHE A 208 12.10 16.86 2.09
CA PHE A 208 12.56 17.39 0.81
C PHE A 208 12.06 18.82 0.61
N ALA A 209 12.78 19.61 -0.20
CA ALA A 209 12.41 21.01 -0.43
C ALA A 209 11.10 21.14 -1.24
N ASN A 210 10.80 20.16 -2.09
CA ASN A 210 9.63 20.13 -2.96
C ASN A 210 9.27 18.69 -3.38
N THR A 211 8.10 18.52 -4.00
CA THR A 211 7.61 17.21 -4.46
C THR A 211 8.50 16.59 -5.53
N LYS A 212 9.11 17.39 -6.41
CA LYS A 212 9.99 16.88 -7.47
C LYS A 212 11.21 16.17 -6.90
N GLU A 213 11.83 16.71 -5.86
CA GLU A 213 12.97 16.09 -5.17
C GLU A 213 12.56 14.79 -4.45
N ARG A 214 11.40 14.80 -3.77
CA ARG A 214 10.83 13.60 -3.14
C ARG A 214 10.59 12.50 -4.18
N ASP A 215 9.93 12.83 -5.27
CA ASP A 215 9.56 11.86 -6.30
C ASP A 215 10.81 11.28 -6.98
N ALA A 216 11.84 12.11 -7.23
CA ALA A 216 13.12 11.65 -7.73
C ALA A 216 13.82 10.68 -6.75
N PHE A 217 13.75 10.96 -5.44
CA PHE A 217 14.28 10.06 -4.41
C PHE A 217 13.57 8.71 -4.39
N ILE A 218 12.24 8.71 -4.44
CA ILE A 218 11.42 7.49 -4.47
C ILE A 218 11.84 6.64 -5.68
N VAL A 219 11.85 7.22 -6.88
CA VAL A 219 12.27 6.49 -8.09
C VAL A 219 13.69 5.94 -7.95
N TRP A 220 14.63 6.72 -7.41
CA TRP A 220 15.99 6.27 -7.16
C TRP A 220 16.06 5.10 -6.17
N SER A 221 15.29 5.14 -5.09
CA SER A 221 15.27 4.08 -4.07
C SER A 221 14.70 2.75 -4.60
N HIS A 222 13.68 2.82 -5.47
CA HIS A 222 13.18 1.65 -6.20
C HIS A 222 14.27 1.05 -7.07
N TYR A 223 14.94 1.89 -7.88
CA TYR A 223 16.04 1.44 -8.73
C TYR A 223 17.17 0.78 -7.93
N LEU A 224 17.52 1.34 -6.76
CA LEU A 224 18.52 0.74 -5.86
C LEU A 224 18.08 -0.65 -5.37
N CYS A 225 16.83 -0.81 -4.94
CA CYS A 225 16.32 -2.09 -4.45
C CYS A 225 16.29 -3.14 -5.57
N ASP A 226 15.80 -2.78 -6.75
CA ASP A 226 15.80 -3.65 -7.93
C ASP A 226 17.23 -4.09 -8.29
N TRP A 227 18.19 -3.16 -8.22
CA TRP A 227 19.59 -3.46 -8.48
C TRP A 227 20.19 -4.41 -7.43
N ILE A 228 19.90 -4.21 -6.13
CA ILE A 228 20.37 -5.12 -5.07
C ILE A 228 19.82 -6.54 -5.30
N PHE A 229 18.54 -6.64 -5.61
CA PHE A 229 17.89 -7.93 -5.87
C PHE A 229 18.51 -8.64 -7.08
N ALA A 230 18.68 -7.92 -8.20
CA ALA A 230 19.27 -8.47 -9.42
C ALA A 230 20.73 -8.97 -9.25
N ASN A 231 21.46 -8.47 -8.26
CA ASN A 231 22.86 -8.81 -8.00
C ASN A 231 23.06 -9.77 -6.81
N GLY A 232 22.03 -10.53 -6.44
CA GLY A 232 22.15 -11.65 -5.51
C GLY A 232 21.65 -11.39 -4.10
N GLY A 233 20.92 -10.29 -3.85
CA GLY A 233 20.17 -10.03 -2.60
C GLY A 233 21.04 -9.80 -1.34
N ASP A 234 22.33 -10.13 -1.39
CA ASP A 234 23.30 -9.80 -0.35
C ASP A 234 23.72 -8.34 -0.49
N ALA A 235 22.88 -7.46 0.04
CA ALA A 235 23.11 -6.02 0.06
C ALA A 235 24.51 -5.68 0.63
N ALA A 236 24.99 -6.41 1.64
CA ALA A 236 26.29 -6.18 2.25
C ALA A 236 27.46 -6.52 1.30
N ALA A 237 27.39 -7.65 0.59
CA ALA A 237 28.38 -7.98 -0.46
C ALA A 237 28.41 -6.95 -1.59
N LEU A 238 27.29 -6.25 -1.82
CA LEU A 238 27.16 -5.18 -2.81
C LEU A 238 27.54 -3.79 -2.26
N GLY A 239 27.87 -3.68 -0.96
CA GLY A 239 28.28 -2.44 -0.30
C GLY A 239 27.13 -1.62 0.31
N PHE A 240 25.98 -2.24 0.53
CA PHE A 240 24.77 -1.70 1.16
C PHE A 240 24.48 -2.52 2.44
N ALA A 241 25.11 -2.17 3.56
CA ALA A 241 25.10 -2.98 4.78
C ALA A 241 23.74 -3.05 5.52
N GLU A 242 22.70 -2.36 5.04
CA GLU A 242 21.39 -2.28 5.69
C GLU A 242 20.29 -2.81 4.76
N LEU A 243 19.38 -3.61 5.32
CA LEU A 243 18.15 -4.01 4.63
C LEU A 243 17.31 -2.76 4.37
N CYS A 244 16.99 -2.52 3.10
CA CYS A 244 16.23 -1.36 2.68
C CYS A 244 15.00 -1.79 1.88
N ARG A 245 13.86 -1.19 2.20
CA ARG A 245 12.71 -1.15 1.28
C ARG A 245 12.80 0.09 0.40
N PRO A 246 12.22 0.07 -0.82
CA PRO A 246 12.03 1.28 -1.59
C PRO A 246 11.33 2.34 -0.72
N ALA A 247 11.73 3.60 -0.89
CA ALA A 247 11.09 4.69 -0.20
C ALA A 247 9.69 4.92 -0.77
N GLU A 248 8.77 5.30 0.11
CA GLU A 248 7.38 5.57 -0.26
C GLU A 248 7.02 7.01 0.09
N ILE A 249 5.96 7.52 -0.52
CA ILE A 249 5.39 8.82 -0.13
C ILE A 249 4.96 8.73 1.35
N ALA A 250 5.26 9.75 2.14
CA ALA A 250 4.85 9.81 3.55
C ALA A 250 3.98 11.04 3.82
N PRO A 251 2.94 10.92 4.67
CA PRO A 251 2.16 12.08 5.08
C PRO A 251 3.06 13.11 5.80
N ALA A 252 2.60 14.36 5.82
CA ALA A 252 3.30 15.40 6.58
C ALA A 252 3.38 15.00 8.08
N PRO A 253 4.57 15.03 8.70
CA PRO A 253 4.74 14.63 10.09
C PRO A 253 4.07 15.61 11.06
N ASP A 254 3.49 15.03 12.12
CA ASP A 254 2.96 15.77 13.26
C ASP A 254 4.07 16.43 14.09
N ASN A 255 3.68 17.37 14.96
CA ASN A 255 4.59 18.04 15.88
C ASN A 255 5.15 17.01 16.88
N GLY A 256 6.40 16.58 16.68
CA GLY A 256 7.08 15.59 17.54
C GLY A 256 7.82 14.50 16.76
N CYS A 257 7.52 14.32 15.47
CA CYS A 257 8.27 13.41 14.63
C CYS A 257 9.61 14.03 14.22
N THR A 258 10.71 13.32 14.47
CA THR A 258 12.03 13.68 13.95
C THR A 258 12.03 13.50 12.44
N THR A 259 12.24 14.58 11.70
CA THR A 259 12.46 14.52 10.26
C THR A 259 13.94 14.66 9.93
N VAL A 260 14.39 13.87 8.96
CA VAL A 260 15.75 13.97 8.43
C VAL A 260 15.69 14.76 7.14
N ARG A 261 16.30 15.95 7.13
CA ARG A 261 16.38 16.76 5.93
C ARG A 261 17.51 16.26 5.03
N LEU A 262 17.17 15.87 3.80
CA LEU A 262 18.16 15.52 2.78
C LEU A 262 18.48 16.76 1.93
N GLY A 263 19.76 17.10 1.85
CA GLY A 263 20.28 18.13 0.94
C GLY A 263 21.09 17.48 -0.17
N LEU A 264 20.46 16.65 -0.99
CA LEU A 264 21.13 15.81 -1.97
C LEU A 264 20.55 15.98 -3.38
N VAL A 265 21.43 15.93 -4.37
CA VAL A 265 21.06 15.70 -5.77
C VAL A 265 21.27 14.21 -6.02
N PHE A 266 20.21 13.49 -6.37
CA PHE A 266 20.30 12.06 -6.67
C PHE A 266 21.01 11.83 -8.01
N PRO A 267 21.79 10.74 -8.13
CA PRO A 267 22.44 10.41 -9.39
C PRO A 267 21.39 10.12 -10.48
N PRO A 268 21.70 10.37 -11.76
CA PRO A 268 20.81 10.02 -12.85
C PRO A 268 20.61 8.50 -12.91
N ILE A 269 19.43 8.06 -13.32
CA ILE A 269 19.10 6.64 -13.48
C ILE A 269 19.21 6.28 -14.98
N PRO A 270 19.94 5.21 -15.36
CA PRO A 270 20.71 4.30 -14.51
C PRO A 270 22.01 4.93 -13.99
N ALA A 271 22.34 4.70 -12.72
CA ALA A 271 23.57 5.18 -12.08
C ALA A 271 24.62 4.07 -11.96
N PRO A 272 25.93 4.37 -12.09
CA PRO A 272 26.96 3.39 -11.77
C PRO A 272 26.92 3.01 -10.27
N PRO A 273 27.32 1.78 -9.89
CA PRO A 273 27.27 1.31 -8.49
C PRO A 273 27.98 2.23 -7.49
N GLU A 274 29.08 2.85 -7.90
CA GLU A 274 29.83 3.81 -7.08
C GLU A 274 28.98 5.03 -6.72
N GLY A 275 28.28 5.61 -7.70
CA GLY A 275 27.38 6.75 -7.46
C GLY A 275 26.17 6.39 -6.59
N MET A 276 25.64 5.18 -6.73
CA MET A 276 24.58 4.68 -5.84
C MET A 276 25.07 4.52 -4.40
N ARG A 277 26.28 3.97 -4.22
CA ARG A 277 26.91 3.78 -2.90
C ARG A 277 27.22 5.11 -2.23
N GLU A 278 27.74 6.10 -2.97
CA GLU A 278 28.00 7.43 -2.44
C GLU A 278 26.73 8.12 -1.94
N ALA A 279 25.66 8.09 -2.75
CA ALA A 279 24.35 8.62 -2.35
C ALA A 279 23.82 7.91 -1.10
N TRP A 280 23.92 6.59 -1.04
CA TRP A 280 23.52 5.78 0.11
C TRP A 280 24.25 6.16 1.39
N ILE A 281 25.58 6.32 1.33
CA ILE A 281 26.39 6.72 2.49
C ILE A 281 25.94 8.07 3.04
N VAL A 282 25.56 9.03 2.20
CA VAL A 282 25.08 10.32 2.69
C VAL A 282 23.73 10.19 3.40
N ILE A 283 22.83 9.35 2.89
CA ILE A 283 21.54 9.06 3.53
C ILE A 283 21.78 8.43 4.92
N LEU A 284 22.64 7.41 5.01
CA LEU A 284 22.98 6.77 6.28
C LEU A 284 23.57 7.76 7.29
N ARG A 285 24.47 8.66 6.84
CA ARG A 285 25.02 9.70 7.72
C ARG A 285 23.96 10.69 8.18
N ALA A 286 23.03 11.08 7.32
CA ALA A 286 21.96 12.00 7.67
C ALA A 286 21.03 11.39 8.73
N ILE A 287 20.70 10.11 8.58
CA ILE A 287 19.88 9.35 9.52
C ILE A 287 20.64 9.15 10.85
N GLY A 288 21.87 8.63 10.80
CA GLY A 288 22.70 8.41 12.00
C GLY A 288 23.06 9.70 12.75
N GLY A 289 23.22 10.81 12.04
CA GLY A 289 23.46 12.13 12.63
C GLY A 289 22.26 12.73 13.35
N SER A 290 21.03 12.37 12.99
CA SER A 290 19.82 12.86 13.68
C SER A 290 19.61 12.27 15.08
N ALA A 291 20.24 11.12 15.40
CA ALA A 291 20.15 10.49 16.71
C ALA A 291 20.96 11.22 17.82
N THR A 292 21.63 12.33 17.50
CA THR A 292 22.57 13.02 18.42
C THR A 292 22.25 14.50 18.69
N ARG A 293 21.04 14.99 18.34
CA ARG A 293 20.62 16.34 18.74
C ARG A 293 19.58 16.28 19.86
N PRO A 294 19.93 16.66 21.11
CA PRO A 294 18.97 16.84 22.19
C PRO A 294 18.02 18.01 21.93
#